data_AF-A0A2D0L2V4-F1
#
_entry.id   AF-A0A2D0L2V4-F1
#
_cell.length_a   1.000
_cell.length_b   1.000
_cell.length_c   1.000
_cell.angle_alpha   90.00
_cell.angle_beta   90.00
_cell.angle_gamma   90.00
#
_symmetry.space_group_name_H-M   'P 1'
#
loop_
_entity.id
_entity.type
_entity.pdbx_description
1 polymer ?
#
loop_
_entity_poly.entity_id
_entity_poly.type
_entity_poly.pdbx_seq_one_letter_code
_entity_poly.pdbx_strand_id
1 'polypeptide(L)'
;MFVAMIINIEPLNDYIYRIVLSFSHPFIFKAGQYIEMVLPCGKSGYFSIASLINCGRNIELHISDTKNSNSIIRKLKVGNEVKISQASGNAWLRATSDRSMLIVAFGSGFSYARSILLSEALSNSSREVYFYWIMQSKESIYELYLINSLPERFKCQVFHYRDNTKSKYDIGRVSGREHTLVNIFP
;
A
#
# COMPACT_ATOMS: atom_id res chain seq x y z
N MET A 1 -13.12 -6.93 -18.38
CA MET A 1 -12.87 -5.77 -17.48
C MET A 1 -14.10 -5.57 -16.63
N PHE A 2 -13.91 -5.20 -15.37
CA PHE A 2 -14.97 -4.80 -14.45
C PHE A 2 -15.20 -3.29 -14.54
N VAL A 3 -16.35 -2.86 -14.08
CA VAL A 3 -16.70 -1.45 -13.94
C VAL A 3 -16.81 -1.14 -12.45
N ALA A 4 -16.17 -0.06 -12.02
CA ALA A 4 -16.23 0.43 -10.65
C ALA A 4 -16.51 1.93 -10.62
N MET A 5 -17.19 2.36 -9.56
CA MET A 5 -17.42 3.77 -9.27
C MET A 5 -16.45 4.24 -8.20
N ILE A 6 -15.87 5.42 -8.38
CA ILE A 6 -15.08 6.07 -7.34
C ILE A 6 -16.02 6.65 -6.30
N ILE A 7 -16.00 6.12 -5.08
CA ILE A 7 -16.90 6.56 -4.00
C ILE A 7 -16.21 7.44 -2.96
N ASN A 8 -14.87 7.41 -2.89
CA ASN A 8 -14.09 8.29 -2.02
C ASN A 8 -12.73 8.60 -2.64
N ILE A 9 -12.27 9.83 -2.46
CA ILE A 9 -10.91 10.29 -2.72
C ILE A 9 -10.51 11.19 -1.56
N GLU A 10 -9.52 10.77 -0.78
CA GLU A 10 -9.03 11.54 0.35
C GLU A 10 -7.50 11.61 0.36
N PRO A 11 -6.91 12.75 0.71
CA PRO A 11 -5.48 12.86 0.90
C PRO A 11 -5.06 12.10 2.17
N LEU A 12 -4.08 11.21 2.03
CA LEU A 12 -3.41 10.56 3.16
C LEU A 12 -2.19 11.37 3.62
N ASN A 13 -1.53 12.05 2.67
CA ASN A 13 -0.49 13.05 2.90
C ASN A 13 -0.43 14.01 1.68
N ASP A 14 0.61 14.83 1.57
CA ASP A 14 0.81 15.82 0.49
C ASP A 14 0.86 15.26 -0.95
N TYR A 15 1.03 13.95 -1.10
CA TYR A 15 1.23 13.32 -2.41
C TYR A 15 0.60 11.93 -2.56
N ILE A 16 -0.03 11.36 -1.54
CA ILE A 16 -0.68 10.04 -1.59
C ILE A 16 -2.15 10.24 -1.27
N TYR A 17 -3.00 9.65 -2.10
CA TYR A 17 -4.44 9.69 -1.96
C TYR A 17 -4.98 8.27 -1.76
N ARG A 18 -5.88 8.11 -0.80
CA ARG A 18 -6.72 6.93 -0.68
C ARG A 18 -7.89 7.09 -1.64
N ILE A 19 -8.04 6.10 -2.52
CA ILE A 19 -9.17 6.01 -3.45
C ILE A 19 -9.95 4.76 -3.11
N VAL A 20 -11.26 4.90 -2.94
CA VAL A 20 -12.15 3.76 -2.73
C VAL A 20 -12.99 3.56 -3.98
N LEU A 21 -12.87 2.37 -4.57
CA LEU A 21 -13.66 1.91 -5.70
C LEU A 21 -14.77 1.01 -5.20
N SER A 22 -15.98 1.18 -5.74
CA SER A 22 -17.14 0.33 -5.44
C SER A 22 -17.62 -0.40 -6.69
N PHE A 23 -17.81 -1.71 -6.57
CA PHE A 23 -18.27 -2.59 -7.63
C PHE A 23 -19.73 -3.02 -7.41
N SER A 24 -20.39 -3.49 -8.47
CA SER A 24 -21.74 -4.06 -8.37
C SER A 24 -21.76 -5.36 -7.55
N HIS A 25 -20.69 -6.15 -7.63
CA HIS A 25 -20.51 -7.43 -6.94
C HIS A 25 -19.20 -7.45 -6.15
N PRO A 26 -19.05 -8.37 -5.18
CA PRO A 26 -17.78 -8.53 -4.48
C PRO A 26 -16.60 -8.73 -5.42
N PHE A 27 -15.51 -7.99 -5.19
CA PHE A 27 -14.30 -8.08 -6.02
C PHE A 27 -13.31 -9.04 -5.37
N ILE A 28 -12.99 -10.13 -6.07
CA ILE A 28 -12.15 -11.21 -5.55
C ILE A 28 -10.69 -10.95 -5.92
N PHE A 29 -9.81 -10.97 -4.92
CA PHE A 29 -8.37 -10.82 -5.08
C PHE A 29 -7.62 -11.53 -3.95
N LYS A 30 -6.31 -11.74 -4.13
CA LYS A 30 -5.40 -12.17 -3.07
C LYS A 30 -4.62 -10.99 -2.52
N ALA A 31 -4.38 -10.97 -1.21
CA ALA A 31 -3.62 -9.91 -0.56
C ALA A 31 -2.25 -9.72 -1.22
N GLY A 32 -1.96 -8.52 -1.72
CA GLY A 32 -0.75 -8.20 -2.49
C GLY A 32 -0.94 -8.13 -4.01
N GLN A 33 -2.12 -8.47 -4.55
CA GLN A 33 -2.38 -8.27 -5.97
C GLN A 33 -2.61 -6.79 -6.33
N TYR A 34 -2.49 -6.50 -7.62
CA TYR A 34 -2.76 -5.19 -8.21
C TYR A 34 -3.81 -5.29 -9.31
N ILE A 35 -4.33 -4.14 -9.70
CA ILE A 35 -5.28 -3.98 -10.80
C ILE A 35 -4.76 -2.94 -11.79
N GLU A 36 -5.11 -3.10 -13.05
CA GLU A 36 -5.04 -2.02 -14.03
C GLU A 36 -6.34 -1.21 -13.94
N MET A 37 -6.22 0.11 -13.80
CA MET A 37 -7.33 1.05 -13.87
C MET A 37 -7.20 1.89 -15.13
N VAL A 38 -8.21 1.80 -16.01
CA VAL A 38 -8.33 2.60 -17.23
C VAL A 38 -9.28 3.76 -16.99
N LEU A 39 -8.77 4.98 -17.19
CA LEU A 39 -9.53 6.21 -17.08
C LEU A 39 -10.41 6.45 -18.32
N PRO A 40 -11.47 7.27 -18.20
CA PRO A 40 -12.25 7.72 -19.36
C PRO A 40 -11.41 8.39 -20.45
N CYS A 41 -10.29 9.02 -20.09
CA CYS A 41 -9.37 9.63 -21.06
C CYS A 41 -8.45 8.64 -21.81
N GLY A 42 -8.67 7.33 -21.66
CA GLY A 42 -7.91 6.26 -22.33
C GLY A 42 -6.56 5.91 -21.70
N LYS A 43 -6.07 6.71 -20.74
CA LYS A 43 -4.86 6.38 -19.97
C LYS A 43 -5.16 5.27 -18.97
N SER A 44 -4.23 4.33 -18.79
CA SER A 44 -4.28 3.32 -17.74
C SER A 44 -3.10 3.40 -16.79
N GLY A 45 -3.26 2.82 -15.61
CA GLY A 45 -2.20 2.68 -14.62
C GLY A 45 -2.42 1.44 -13.75
N TYR A 46 -1.32 0.90 -13.22
CA TYR A 46 -1.36 -0.27 -12.33
C TYR A 46 -1.27 0.17 -10.88
N PHE A 47 -2.19 -0.31 -10.06
CA PHE A 47 -2.30 0.08 -8.65
C PHE A 47 -2.49 -1.16 -7.78
N SER A 48 -1.61 -1.32 -6.78
CA SER A 48 -1.75 -2.38 -5.79
C SER A 48 -2.95 -2.14 -4.91
N ILE A 49 -3.70 -3.21 -4.61
CA ILE A 49 -4.85 -3.15 -3.72
C ILE A 49 -4.34 -2.97 -2.28
N ALA A 50 -4.88 -1.98 -1.56
CA ALA A 50 -4.58 -1.67 -0.17
C ALA A 50 -5.51 -2.36 0.83
N SER A 51 -6.67 -2.84 0.37
CA SER A 51 -7.68 -3.43 1.22
C SER A 51 -7.29 -4.80 1.78
N LEU A 52 -7.89 -5.11 2.92
CA LEU A 52 -8.03 -6.47 3.44
C LEU A 52 -8.77 -7.36 2.43
N ILE A 53 -8.43 -8.65 2.36
CA ILE A 53 -9.23 -9.63 1.61
C ILE A 53 -10.70 -9.66 2.07
N ASN A 54 -11.60 -10.05 1.18
CA ASN A 54 -13.03 -10.21 1.48
C ASN A 54 -13.71 -8.94 2.03
N CYS A 55 -13.21 -7.74 1.71
CA CYS A 55 -13.82 -6.45 2.03
C CYS A 55 -15.12 -6.14 1.24
N GLY A 56 -15.79 -7.18 0.75
CA GLY A 56 -17.03 -7.10 -0.01
C GLY A 56 -16.84 -6.45 -1.38
N ARG A 57 -17.63 -5.39 -1.63
CA ARG A 57 -17.76 -4.74 -2.94
C ARG A 57 -16.83 -3.56 -3.13
N ASN A 58 -16.03 -3.22 -2.11
CA ASN A 58 -15.20 -2.02 -2.14
C ASN A 58 -13.74 -2.41 -2.06
N ILE A 59 -12.89 -1.78 -2.86
CA ILE A 59 -11.44 -1.89 -2.70
C ILE A 59 -10.82 -0.50 -2.56
N GLU A 60 -9.71 -0.46 -1.85
CA GLU A 60 -8.95 0.72 -1.51
C GLU A 60 -7.62 0.70 -2.28
N LEU A 61 -7.21 1.84 -2.81
CA LEU A 61 -5.94 2.04 -3.50
C LEU A 61 -5.22 3.24 -2.89
N HIS A 62 -3.90 3.16 -2.70
CA HIS A 62 -3.08 4.32 -2.36
C HIS A 62 -2.31 4.78 -3.58
N ILE A 63 -2.70 5.93 -4.14
CA ILE A 63 -2.15 6.44 -5.41
C ILE A 63 -1.30 7.68 -5.14
N SER A 64 -0.07 7.67 -5.63
CA SER A 64 0.82 8.84 -5.57
C SER A 64 0.48 9.84 -6.68
N ASP A 65 0.31 11.12 -6.32
CA ASP A 65 0.31 12.24 -7.26
C ASP A 65 1.74 12.54 -7.70
N THR A 66 2.02 12.40 -8.99
CA THR A 66 3.31 12.82 -9.57
C THR A 66 3.41 14.34 -9.75
N LYS A 67 2.36 15.09 -9.37
CA LYS A 67 2.21 16.56 -9.44
C LYS A 67 2.37 17.17 -10.84
N ASN A 68 2.53 16.34 -11.87
CA ASN A 68 2.58 16.73 -13.27
C ASN A 68 1.16 16.84 -13.85
N SER A 69 1.00 17.60 -14.94
CA SER A 69 -0.28 17.76 -15.66
C SER A 69 -0.89 16.42 -16.11
N ASN A 70 -0.06 15.39 -16.25
CA ASN A 70 -0.44 14.05 -16.64
C ASN A 70 -0.85 13.12 -15.49
N SER A 71 -0.83 13.61 -14.25
CA SER A 71 -1.15 12.81 -13.08
C SER A 71 -2.58 12.27 -13.12
N ILE A 72 -2.70 10.96 -12.90
CA ILE A 72 -3.97 10.22 -12.93
C ILE A 72 -4.95 10.80 -11.90
N ILE A 73 -4.48 11.13 -10.70
CA ILE A 73 -5.32 11.57 -9.58
C ILE A 73 -6.07 12.85 -9.91
N ARG A 74 -5.45 13.78 -10.64
CA ARG A 74 -6.05 15.08 -10.99
C ARG A 74 -7.24 14.94 -11.94
N LYS A 75 -7.36 13.79 -12.60
CA LYS A 75 -8.47 13.47 -13.50
C LYS A 75 -9.59 12.68 -12.81
N LEU A 76 -9.36 12.21 -11.59
CA LEU A 76 -10.32 11.42 -10.84
C LEU A 76 -11.24 12.33 -10.04
N LYS A 77 -12.53 12.00 -10.06
CA LYS A 77 -13.54 12.61 -9.20
C LYS A 77 -14.42 11.53 -8.61
N VAL A 78 -14.92 11.78 -7.40
CA VAL A 78 -16.00 10.97 -6.82
C VAL A 78 -17.19 10.95 -7.79
N GLY A 79 -17.79 9.78 -7.96
CA GLY A 79 -18.85 9.51 -8.94
C GLY A 79 -18.34 9.14 -10.34
N ASN A 80 -17.04 9.23 -10.63
CA ASN A 80 -16.52 8.74 -11.91
C ASN A 80 -16.57 7.23 -11.99
N GLU A 81 -16.96 6.74 -13.17
CA GLU A 81 -16.84 5.35 -13.55
C GLU A 81 -15.45 5.07 -14.15
N VAL A 82 -14.84 3.98 -13.73
CA VAL A 82 -13.54 3.50 -14.21
C VAL A 82 -13.61 2.03 -14.60
N LYS A 83 -12.83 1.64 -15.62
CA LYS A 83 -12.70 0.24 -16.03
C LYS A 83 -11.51 -0.39 -15.34
N ILE A 84 -11.71 -1.55 -14.75
CA ILE A 84 -10.73 -2.24 -13.91
C ILE A 84 -10.43 -3.63 -14.50
N SER A 85 -9.17 -4.05 -14.50
CA SER A 85 -8.80 -5.44 -14.85
C SER A 85 -9.24 -6.43 -13.78
N GLN A 86 -9.07 -7.73 -14.05
CA GLN A 86 -8.99 -8.69 -12.95
C GLN A 86 -7.75 -8.41 -12.07
N ALA A 87 -7.80 -8.83 -10.82
CA ALA A 87 -6.64 -8.78 -9.94
C ALA A 87 -5.51 -9.64 -10.52
N SER A 88 -4.32 -9.07 -10.60
CA SER A 88 -3.13 -9.69 -11.20
C SER A 88 -1.92 -9.56 -10.27
N GLY A 89 -0.83 -10.23 -10.65
CA GLY A 89 0.42 -10.29 -9.89
C GLY A 89 0.56 -11.58 -9.08
N ASN A 90 1.82 -12.00 -8.91
CA ASN A 90 2.21 -13.25 -8.24
C ASN A 90 2.79 -13.04 -6.83
N ALA A 91 3.10 -11.79 -6.49
CA ALA A 91 3.47 -11.36 -5.16
C ALA A 91 2.18 -11.28 -4.33
N TRP A 92 1.79 -12.38 -3.70
CA TRP A 92 0.60 -12.40 -2.84
C TRP A 92 0.80 -13.31 -1.66
N LEU A 93 0.05 -13.07 -0.59
CA LEU A 93 0.18 -13.75 0.68
C LEU A 93 0.06 -15.28 0.54
N ARG A 94 1.15 -16.01 0.84
CA ARG A 94 1.13 -17.48 0.92
C ARG A 94 0.60 -17.89 2.30
N ALA A 95 -0.72 -18.11 2.39
CA ALA A 95 -1.41 -18.41 3.64
C ALA A 95 -1.04 -19.77 4.26
N THR A 96 -0.58 -20.73 3.44
CA THR A 96 -0.23 -22.09 3.89
C THR A 96 1.23 -22.25 4.34
N SER A 97 2.01 -21.16 4.37
CA SER A 97 3.43 -21.20 4.69
C SER A 97 3.67 -20.66 6.10
N ASP A 98 4.28 -21.47 6.96
CA ASP A 98 4.63 -21.08 8.33
C ASP A 98 5.99 -20.36 8.44
N ARG A 99 6.72 -20.23 7.31
CA ARG A 99 7.99 -19.49 7.26
C ARG A 99 7.78 -18.03 7.59
N SER A 100 8.72 -17.45 8.34
CA SER A 100 8.75 -16.01 8.62
C SER A 100 8.72 -15.19 7.33
N MET A 101 8.05 -14.04 7.38
CA MET A 101 7.84 -13.17 6.23
C MET A 101 8.66 -11.90 6.35
N LEU A 102 9.29 -11.47 5.26
CA LEU A 102 9.89 -10.15 5.14
C LEU A 102 9.13 -9.34 4.08
N ILE A 103 8.64 -8.17 4.45
CA ILE A 103 7.98 -7.22 3.57
C ILE A 103 8.76 -5.91 3.61
N VAL A 104 9.13 -5.39 2.45
CA VAL A 104 9.76 -4.08 2.31
C VAL A 104 8.88 -3.22 1.41
N ALA A 105 8.54 -2.03 1.88
CA ALA A 105 7.75 -1.06 1.14
C ALA A 105 8.47 0.29 1.06
N PHE A 106 8.35 0.94 -0.08
CA PHE A 106 8.88 2.29 -0.31
C PHE A 106 7.77 3.19 -0.83
N GLY A 107 7.59 4.37 -0.24
CA GLY A 107 6.60 5.34 -0.71
C GLY A 107 5.17 4.78 -0.71
N SER A 108 4.46 4.98 -1.84
CA SER A 108 3.13 4.41 -2.09
C SER A 108 3.13 2.88 -2.26
N GLY A 109 4.31 2.24 -2.35
CA GLY A 109 4.45 0.77 -2.29
C GLY A 109 3.88 0.17 -1.01
N PHE A 110 3.57 0.99 0.00
CA PHE A 110 2.78 0.58 1.16
C PHE A 110 1.40 0.02 0.82
N SER A 111 0.77 0.42 -0.29
CA SER A 111 -0.54 -0.11 -0.72
C SER A 111 -0.55 -1.64 -0.74
N TYR A 112 0.43 -2.22 -1.44
CA TYR A 112 0.67 -3.67 -1.50
C TYR A 112 0.88 -4.28 -0.11
N ALA A 113 1.76 -3.68 0.68
CA ALA A 113 2.13 -4.19 1.99
C ALA A 113 0.94 -4.15 2.95
N ARG A 114 0.13 -3.08 2.94
CA ARG A 114 -1.04 -2.91 3.79
C ARG A 114 -2.03 -4.05 3.60
N SER A 115 -2.33 -4.43 2.35
CA SER A 115 -3.22 -5.55 2.07
C SER A 115 -2.70 -6.87 2.66
N ILE A 116 -1.39 -7.13 2.53
CA ILE A 116 -0.75 -8.33 3.10
C ILE A 116 -0.76 -8.28 4.63
N LEU A 117 -0.36 -7.18 5.24
CA LEU A 117 -0.26 -7.02 6.69
C LEU A 117 -1.62 -7.21 7.35
N LEU A 118 -2.67 -6.55 6.83
CA LEU A 118 -4.04 -6.70 7.34
C LEU A 118 -4.54 -8.14 7.19
N SER A 119 -4.31 -8.76 6.04
CA SER A 119 -4.80 -10.12 5.77
C SER A 119 -4.07 -11.17 6.60
N GLU A 120 -2.76 -10.99 6.82
CA GLU A 120 -1.97 -11.84 7.69
C GLU A 120 -2.36 -11.65 9.15
N ALA A 121 -2.66 -10.42 9.59
CA ALA A 121 -3.04 -10.12 10.97
C ALA A 121 -4.36 -10.79 11.37
N LEU A 122 -5.30 -10.97 10.43
CA LEU A 122 -6.57 -11.67 10.66
C LEU A 122 -6.48 -13.20 10.48
N SER A 123 -5.34 -13.72 10.03
CA SER A 123 -5.15 -15.16 9.88
C SER A 123 -4.80 -15.82 11.23
N ASN A 124 -5.05 -17.13 11.33
CA ASN A 124 -4.63 -17.94 12.49
C ASN A 124 -3.14 -18.31 12.50
N SER A 125 -2.34 -17.63 11.67
CA SER A 125 -0.90 -17.85 11.56
C SER A 125 -0.14 -17.30 12.77
N SER A 126 0.84 -18.06 13.25
CA SER A 126 1.75 -17.65 14.31
C SER A 126 3.12 -17.19 13.80
N ARG A 127 3.33 -17.14 12.47
CA ARG A 127 4.63 -16.78 11.89
C ARG A 127 5.02 -15.35 12.22
N GLU A 128 6.33 -15.14 12.34
CA GLU A 128 6.89 -13.80 12.48
C GLU A 128 6.79 -13.03 11.15
N VAL A 129 6.45 -11.75 11.25
CA VAL A 129 6.39 -10.83 10.10
C VAL A 129 7.33 -9.67 10.35
N TYR A 130 8.33 -9.52 9.49
CA TYR A 130 9.25 -8.40 9.50
C TYR A 130 8.80 -7.41 8.44
N PHE A 131 8.56 -6.17 8.84
CA PHE A 131 8.07 -5.14 7.92
C PHE A 131 8.93 -3.89 8.00
N TYR A 132 9.43 -3.45 6.84
CA TYR A 132 10.23 -2.24 6.69
C TYR A 132 9.49 -1.29 5.76
N TRP A 133 9.16 -0.09 6.25
CA TRP A 133 8.54 0.95 5.43
C TRP A 133 9.43 2.17 5.35
N ILE A 134 9.79 2.58 4.14
CA ILE A 134 10.65 3.73 3.90
C ILE A 134 9.86 4.83 3.17
N MET A 135 9.90 6.05 3.71
CA MET A 135 9.27 7.25 3.13
C MET A 135 10.31 8.38 2.92
N GLN A 136 9.99 9.38 2.12
CA GLN A 136 10.91 10.52 1.87
C GLN A 136 11.03 11.49 3.06
N SER A 137 10.04 11.53 3.93
CA SER A 137 10.13 12.36 5.12
C SER A 137 9.30 11.74 6.23
N LYS A 138 9.52 12.20 7.46
CA LYS A 138 8.73 11.77 8.59
C LYS A 138 7.27 12.17 8.42
N GLU A 139 7.02 13.38 7.91
CA GLU A 139 5.70 13.95 7.65
C GLU A 139 4.95 13.19 6.56
N SER A 140 5.68 12.47 5.72
CA SER A 140 5.09 11.67 4.66
C SER A 140 4.44 10.38 5.16
N ILE A 141 4.75 9.92 6.39
CA ILE A 141 4.19 8.67 6.93
C ILE A 141 2.73 8.88 7.33
N TYR A 142 1.82 8.14 6.72
CA TYR A 142 0.38 8.39 6.82
C TYR A 142 -0.45 7.30 7.54
N GLU A 143 0.13 6.12 7.82
CA GLU A 143 -0.59 4.98 8.43
C GLU A 143 0.15 4.43 9.66
N LEU A 144 0.84 5.30 10.40
CA LEU A 144 1.63 4.89 11.57
C LEU A 144 0.77 4.24 12.66
N TYR A 145 -0.47 4.69 12.83
CA TYR A 145 -1.42 4.09 13.77
C TYR A 145 -1.70 2.62 13.45
N LEU A 146 -1.96 2.30 12.18
CA LEU A 146 -2.16 0.92 11.72
C LEU A 146 -0.91 0.08 11.99
N ILE A 147 0.28 0.61 11.70
CA ILE A 147 1.53 -0.13 11.98
C ILE A 147 1.68 -0.45 13.47
N ASN A 148 1.35 0.51 14.33
CA ASN A 148 1.46 0.33 15.78
C ASN A 148 0.35 -0.56 16.38
N SER A 149 -0.77 -0.77 15.66
CA SER A 149 -1.86 -1.64 16.10
C SER A 149 -1.69 -3.10 15.66
N LEU A 150 -0.68 -3.41 14.84
CA LEU A 150 -0.40 -4.79 14.43
C LEU A 150 0.05 -5.65 15.63
N PRO A 151 -0.26 -6.97 15.62
CA PRO A 151 0.12 -7.88 16.70
C PRO A 151 1.64 -7.92 16.95
N GLU A 152 2.06 -8.34 18.14
CA GLU A 152 3.49 -8.32 18.53
C GLU A 152 4.41 -9.16 17.63
N ARG A 153 3.87 -10.20 16.97
CA ARG A 153 4.62 -11.00 15.98
C ARG A 153 5.00 -10.21 14.71
N PHE A 154 4.46 -9.02 14.53
CA PHE A 154 4.81 -8.07 13.47
C PHE A 154 5.91 -7.13 13.95
N LYS A 155 7.14 -7.44 13.58
CA LYS A 155 8.33 -6.62 13.82
C LYS A 155 8.41 -5.53 12.76
N CYS A 156 7.66 -4.46 12.97
CA CYS A 156 7.60 -3.32 12.05
C CYS A 156 8.63 -2.24 12.39
N GLN A 157 9.32 -1.76 11.36
CA GLN A 157 10.24 -0.63 11.43
C GLN A 157 9.93 0.36 10.31
N VAL A 158 9.70 1.61 10.68
CA VAL A 158 9.41 2.69 9.73
C VAL A 158 10.58 3.65 9.68
N PHE A 159 11.05 3.94 8.48
CA PHE A 159 12.18 4.80 8.18
C PHE A 159 11.72 5.96 7.30
N HIS A 160 12.47 7.05 7.40
CA HIS A 160 12.43 8.10 6.40
C HIS A 160 13.85 8.41 5.92
N TYR A 161 13.99 8.90 4.69
CA TYR A 161 15.26 9.38 4.15
C TYR A 161 15.09 10.82 3.69
N ARG A 162 15.88 11.76 4.22
CA ARG A 162 15.90 13.13 3.68
C ARG A 162 17.01 13.26 2.65
N ASP A 163 16.66 13.69 1.45
CA ASP A 163 17.64 14.13 0.45
C ASP A 163 18.13 15.53 0.84
N ASN A 164 19.30 15.59 1.48
CA ASN A 164 20.05 16.82 1.62
C ASN A 164 21.04 16.86 0.45
N THR A 165 20.99 17.93 -0.35
CA THR A 165 21.70 18.15 -1.63
C THR A 165 23.25 18.17 -1.55
N LYS A 166 23.87 17.19 -0.88
CA LYS A 166 25.32 16.98 -0.75
C LYS A 166 25.69 15.49 -0.49
N SER A 167 25.14 14.55 -1.27
CA SER A 167 25.60 13.14 -1.28
C SER A 167 25.52 12.39 0.07
N LYS A 168 24.60 12.78 0.96
CA LYS A 168 24.35 12.08 2.23
C LYS A 168 22.85 11.96 2.48
N TYR A 169 22.34 10.73 2.53
CA TYR A 169 20.99 10.45 3.02
C TYR A 169 20.99 10.49 4.53
N ASP A 170 20.12 11.32 5.13
CA ASP A 170 19.82 11.23 6.55
C ASP A 170 18.67 10.24 6.74
N ILE A 171 18.98 9.06 7.29
CA ILE A 171 18.01 7.99 7.50
C ILE A 171 17.58 8.03 8.96
N GLY A 172 16.36 8.48 9.21
CA GLY A 172 15.77 8.48 10.55
C GLY A 172 14.78 7.35 10.74
N ARG A 173 14.82 6.70 11.91
CA ARG A 173 13.78 5.73 12.33
C ARG A 173 12.64 6.47 13.00
N VAL A 174 11.40 6.16 12.61
CA VAL A 174 10.18 6.78 13.13
C VAL A 174 9.46 5.87 14.12
N SER A 175 9.54 4.56 13.95
CA SER A 175 8.98 3.60 14.91
C SER A 175 9.69 2.25 14.92
N GLY A 176 9.44 1.50 16.00
CA GLY A 176 9.79 0.10 16.21
C GLY A 176 10.40 -0.11 17.60
N ARG A 177 10.09 -1.24 18.25
CA ARG A 177 10.76 -1.69 19.49
C ARG A 177 12.26 -1.93 19.22
N GLU A 178 13.14 -1.62 20.17
CA GLU A 178 14.60 -1.70 19.99
C GLU A 178 15.02 -3.04 19.41
N HIS A 179 15.48 -3.01 18.17
CA HIS A 179 16.26 -4.07 17.57
C HIS A 179 17.31 -3.37 16.73
N THR A 180 18.57 -3.64 17.06
CA THR A 180 19.78 -3.15 16.40
C THR A 180 19.63 -3.29 14.89
N LEU A 181 19.93 -2.20 14.17
CA LEU A 181 20.07 -2.23 12.72
C LEU A 181 21.21 -3.19 12.40
N VAL A 182 20.87 -4.43 12.03
CA VAL A 182 21.80 -5.30 11.31
C VAL A 182 22.02 -4.62 9.96
N ASN A 183 23.26 -4.28 9.62
CA ASN A 183 23.63 -3.69 8.34
C ASN A 183 23.00 -4.50 7.18
N ILE A 184 22.02 -3.93 6.48
CA ILE A 184 21.31 -4.58 5.36
C ILE A 184 21.99 -4.31 4.00
N PHE A 185 23.18 -3.70 3.99
CA PHE A 185 23.97 -3.58 2.75
C PHE A 185 25.43 -3.92 3.03
N PRO A 186 26.04 -4.82 2.22
CA PRO A 186 27.48 -5.11 2.28
C PRO A 186 28.33 -3.91 1.84
#